data_AF-A0A6C0DA99-F1
#
_entry.id   AF-A0A6C0DA99-F1
#
_cell.length_a   1.000
_cell.length_b   1.000
_cell.length_c   1.000
_cell.angle_alpha   90.00
_cell.angle_beta   90.00
_cell.angle_gamma   90.00
#
_symmetry.space_group_name_H-M   'P 1'
#
loop_
_entity.id
_entity.type
_entity.pdbx_description
1 polymer ?
#
loop_
_entity_poly.entity_id
_entity_poly.type
_entity_poly.pdbx_seq_one_letter_code
_entity_poly.pdbx_strand_id
1 'polypeptide(L)' 'MLYLTCPTCGYFLGQKTLEWENKSDEICSNPKLTLEEKEKKKQELIISLKLPRYCCRMRMMSYKDIVQDILPVPKETK' A
#
# COMPACT_ATOMS: atom_id res chain seq x y z
N MET A 1 -3.06 -8.87 -4.52
CA MET A 1 -1.91 -9.52 -5.20
C MET A 1 -0.95 -8.46 -5.68
N LEU A 2 0.32 -8.58 -5.30
CA LEU A 2 1.35 -7.58 -5.59
C LEU A 2 1.74 -7.71 -7.05
N TYR A 3 1.64 -6.62 -7.81
CA TYR A 3 2.11 -6.59 -9.18
C TYR A 3 3.41 -5.79 -9.24
N LEU A 4 4.53 -6.41 -9.62
CA LEU A 4 5.79 -5.67 -9.84
C LEU A 4 5.64 -4.62 -10.94
N THR A 5 4.84 -4.93 -11.96
CA THR A 5 4.49 -4.05 -13.07
C THR A 5 2.98 -4.00 -13.24
N CYS A 6 2.42 -2.83 -13.54
CA CYS A 6 1.00 -2.67 -13.77
C CYS A 6 0.58 -3.45 -15.03
N PRO A 7 -0.30 -4.46 -14.94
CA PRO A 7 -0.75 -5.24 -16.10
C PRO A 7 -1.41 -4.41 -17.21
N THR A 8 -1.96 -3.24 -16.86
CA THR A 8 -2.72 -2.41 -17.80
C THR A 8 -1.83 -1.45 -18.59
N CYS A 9 -0.77 -0.91 -17.98
CA CYS A 9 0.06 0.11 -18.63
C CYS A 9 1.57 -0.16 -18.59
N GLY A 10 2.00 -1.30 -18.06
CA GLY A 10 3.41 -1.71 -17.99
C GLY A 10 4.27 -0.90 -16.99
N TYR A 11 3.69 0.04 -16.25
CA TYR A 11 4.44 0.88 -15.32
C TYR A 11 4.99 0.06 -14.14
N PHE A 12 6.24 0.28 -13.77
CA PHE A 12 6.88 -0.42 -12.66
C PHE A 12 6.38 0.10 -11.30
N LEU A 13 5.80 -0.78 -10.49
CA LEU A 13 5.18 -0.46 -9.20
C LEU A 13 6.01 -0.92 -8.00
N GLY A 14 6.95 -1.86 -8.16
CA GLY A 14 7.63 -2.54 -7.05
C GLY A 14 8.20 -1.60 -5.97
N GLN A 15 9.01 -0.61 -6.34
CA GLN A 15 9.56 0.36 -5.38
C GLN A 15 8.48 1.18 -4.67
N LYS A 16 7.43 1.56 -5.41
CA LYS A 16 6.31 2.34 -4.87
C LYS A 16 5.44 1.54 -3.93
N THR A 17 5.35 0.23 -4.12
CA THR A 17 4.60 -0.63 -3.20
C THR A 17 5.28 -0.78 -1.84
N LEU A 18 6.60 -0.96 -1.80
CA LEU A 18 7.35 -0.96 -0.54
C LEU A 18 7.19 0.37 0.21
N GLU A 19 7.26 1.49 -0.51
CA GLU A 19 7.04 2.83 0.05
C GLU A 19 5.61 2.99 0.62
N TRP A 20 4.62 2.43 -0.07
CA TRP A 20 3.22 2.46 0.36
C TRP A 20 2.98 1.61 1.61
N GLU A 21 3.51 0.40 1.67
CA GLU A 21 3.33 -0.52 2.80
C GLU A 21 3.90 0.08 4.08
N ASN A 22 5.19 0.45 4.08
CA ASN A 22 5.86 1.01 5.25
C ASN A 22 5.11 2.24 5.81
N LYS A 23 4.76 3.21 4.93
CA LYS A 23 4.06 4.43 5.35
C LYS A 23 2.61 4.17 5.76
N SER A 24 1.93 3.22 5.11
CA SER A 24 0.57 2.84 5.49
C SER A 24 0.53 2.16 6.86
N ASP A 25 1.52 1.33 7.15
CA ASP A 25 1.70 0.67 8.43
C ASP A 25 2.02 1.68 9.54
N GLU A 26 2.86 2.69 9.26
CA GLU A 26 3.11 3.82 10.16
C GLU A 26 1.82 4.61 10.48
N ILE A 27 0.99 4.90 9.46
CA ILE A 27 -0.29 5.60 9.63
C ILE A 27 -1.27 4.75 10.44
N CYS A 28 -1.32 3.44 10.17
CA CYS A 28 -2.25 2.52 10.83
C CYS A 28 -1.88 2.28 12.30
N SER A 29 -0.58 2.09 12.56
CA SER A 29 -0.01 1.80 13.89
C SER A 29 -0.07 2.99 14.84
N ASN A 30 -0.27 4.21 14.34
CA ASN A 30 -0.34 5.39 15.19
C ASN A 30 -1.67 5.43 15.98
N PRO A 31 -1.63 5.32 17.33
CA PRO A 31 -2.84 5.31 18.17
C PRO A 31 -3.44 6.71 18.38
N LYS A 32 -2.71 7.77 18.02
CA LYS A 32 -3.15 9.16 18.22
C LYS A 32 -4.11 9.67 17.14
N LEU A 33 -4.26 8.93 16.05
CA LEU A 33 -5.07 9.33 14.91
C LEU A 33 -6.43 8.63 14.94
N THR A 34 -7.48 9.40 14.70
CA THR A 34 -8.83 8.89 14.46
C THR A 34 -8.93 8.19 13.11
N LEU A 35 -9.98 7.40 12.89
CA LEU A 35 -10.19 6.67 11.63
C LEU A 35 -10.22 7.62 10.42
N GLU A 36 -10.91 8.74 10.54
CA GLU A 36 -11.03 9.74 9.47
C GLU A 36 -9.69 10.38 9.11
N GLU A 37 -8.86 10.66 10.11
CA GLU A 37 -7.52 11.21 9.89
C GLU A 37 -6.59 10.20 9.24
N LYS A 38 -6.72 8.91 9.59
CA LYS A 38 -5.99 7.82 8.93
C LYS A 38 -6.37 7.71 7.46
N GLU A 39 -7.67 7.83 7.14
CA GLU A 39 -8.13 7.80 5.75
C GLU A 39 -7.63 9.00 4.94
N LYS A 40 -7.70 10.22 5.50
CA LYS A 40 -7.14 11.42 4.86
C LYS A 40 -5.65 11.28 4.57
N LYS A 41 -4.86 10.80 5.53
CA LYS A 41 -3.42 10.56 5.34
C LYS A 41 -3.13 9.49 4.29
N LYS A 42 -3.94 8.44 4.22
CA LYS A 42 -3.83 7.43 3.15
C LYS A 42 -4.12 8.04 1.77
N GLN A 43 -5.12 8.91 1.65
CA GLN A 43 -5.42 9.63 0.41
C GLN A 43 -4.24 10.51 -0.03
N GLU A 44 -3.67 11.29 0.89
CA GLU A 44 -2.50 12.12 0.65
C GLU A 44 -1.28 11.29 0.23
N LEU A 45 -1.09 10.13 0.86
CA LEU A 45 0.00 9.22 0.55
C LEU A 45 -0.09 8.71 -0.91
N ILE A 46 -1.27 8.36 -1.40
CA ILE A 46 -1.46 7.93 -2.80
C ILE A 46 -1.10 9.04 -3.78
N ILE A 47 -1.49 10.28 -3.46
CA ILE A 47 -1.18 11.44 -4.29
C ILE A 47 0.34 11.68 -4.30
N SER A 48 0.99 11.53 -3.15
CA SER A 48 2.45 11.70 -3.00
C SER A 48 3.29 10.70 -3.79
N LEU A 49 2.76 9.49 -4.05
CA LEU A 49 3.44 8.44 -4.82
C LEU A 49 3.57 8.78 -6.33
N LYS A 50 2.93 9.85 -6.80
CA LYS A 50 3.00 10.37 -8.19
C LYS A 50 2.72 9.30 -9.26
N LEU A 51 1.71 8.45 -9.01
CA LEU A 51 1.32 7.41 -9.96
C LEU A 51 0.67 8.04 -11.21
N PRO A 52 1.14 7.68 -12.42
CA PRO A 52 0.83 8.41 -13.65
C PRO A 52 -0.60 8.21 -14.13
N ARG A 53 -1.16 7.01 -13.94
CA ARG A 53 -2.48 6.62 -14.48
C ARG A 53 -3.37 6.03 -13.39
N TYR A 54 -4.68 6.16 -13.59
CA TYR A 54 -5.70 5.61 -12.66
C TYR A 54 -5.53 4.10 -12.45
N CYS A 55 -5.12 3.35 -13.49
CA CYS A 55 -4.94 1.90 -13.41
C CYS A 55 -3.85 1.49 -12.41
N CYS A 56 -2.83 2.33 -12.21
CA CYS A 56 -1.81 2.12 -11.17
C CYS A 56 -2.35 2.46 -9.79
N ARG A 57 -3.07 3.59 -9.66
CA ARG A 57 -3.65 4.05 -8.39
C ARG A 57 -4.63 3.03 -7.83
N MET A 58 -5.52 2.52 -8.68
CA MET A 58 -6.50 1.51 -8.29
C MET A 58 -5.83 0.25 -7.73
N ARG A 59 -4.75 -0.22 -8.37
CA ARG A 59 -4.01 -1.41 -7.92
C ARG A 59 -3.30 -1.22 -6.59
N MET A 60 -2.79 -0.01 -6.33
CA MET A 60 -2.16 0.33 -5.06
C MET A 60 -3.20 0.43 -3.93
N MET A 61 -4.39 0.97 -4.22
CA MET A 61 -5.50 1.05 -3.25
C MET A 61 -6.08 -0.31 -2.89
N SER A 62 -6.30 -1.19 -3.87
CA SER A 62 -6.96 -2.49 -3.67
C SER A 62 -6.00 -3.63 -3.39
N TYR A 63 -4.73 -3.33 -3.19
CA TYR A 63 -3.73 -4.34 -2.89
C TYR A 63 -3.98 -4.96 -1.51
N LYS A 64 -4.07 -6.29 -1.50
CA LYS A 64 -4.01 -7.13 -0.31
C LYS A 64 -2.90 -8.16 -0.49
N ASP A 65 -2.05 -8.30 0.53
CA ASP A 65 -1.06 -9.37 0.63
C ASP A 65 -1.72 -10.64 1.17
N ILE A 66 -2.14 -11.53 0.27
CA ILE A 66 -2.80 -12.79 0.64
C ILE A 66 -1.76 -13.80 1.17
N VAL A 67 -0.46 -13.58 0.91
CA VAL A 67 0.60 -14.47 1.42
C VAL A 67 0.59 -14.49 2.95
N GLN A 68 0.33 -13.35 3.58
CA GLN A 68 0.20 -13.24 5.05
C GLN A 68 -0.94 -14.07 5.61
N ASP A 69 -2.02 -14.25 4.84
CA ASP A 69 -3.19 -15.01 5.27
C ASP A 69 -2.95 -16.53 5.17
N ILE A 70 -1.97 -16.97 4.36
CA ILE A 70 -1.73 -18.39 4.06
C ILE A 70 -0.55 -18.95 4.88
N LEU A 71 0.44 -18.14 5.20
CA LEU A 71 1.63 -18.62 5.90
C LEU A 71 1.30 -19.03 7.34
N PRO A 72 1.70 -20.24 7.78
CA PRO A 72 1.38 -20.75 9.12
C PRO A 72 2.21 -20.11 10.24
N VAL A 73 3.10 -19.18 9.92
CA VAL A 73 4.09 -18.62 10.87
C VAL A 73 3.80 -17.13 11.09
N PRO A 74 3.58 -16.67 12.33
CA PRO A 74 3.43 -15.26 12.62
C PRO A 74 4.74 -14.51 12.32
N LYS A 75 4.61 -13.30 11.74
CA LYS A 75 5.75 -12.39 11.50
C LYS A 75 6.50 -12.15 12.82
N GLU A 76 7.78 -12.51 12.87
CA GLU A 76 8.69 -11.98 13.89
C GLU A 76 8.79 -10.46 13.69
N THR A 77 8.26 -9.71 14.66
CA THR A 77 8.46 -8.27 14.79
C THR A 77 9.95 -8.00 14.96
N LYS A 78 10.59 -7.41 13.96
CA LYS A 78 11.90 -6.78 14.08
C LYS A 78 11.75 -5.32 14.45
#